data_AF-A0A7W8D6Y7-F1
#
_entry.id   AF-A0A7W8D6Y7-F1
#
_cell.length_a   1.000
_cell.length_b   1.000
_cell.length_c   1.000
_cell.angle_alpha   90.00
_cell.angle_beta   90.00
_cell.angle_gamma   90.00
#
_symmetry.space_group_name_H-M   'P 1'
#
loop_
_entity.id
_entity.type
_entity.pdbx_description
1 polymer ?
#
loop_
_entity_poly.entity_id
_entity_poly.type
_entity_poly.pdbx_seq_one_letter_code
_entity_poly.pdbx_strand_id
1 'polypeptide(L)'
;MHEPDGNVPPDILIDGRIAVEVRRFTQVRELEGGHVEGLPQTTIPLVQGLLSELRNVGPPAEGQSWFVFLSFRGSLRWSSLRPSVRRHLDTFRPQNTSEPFLLRVNECVSLSFYPASQQLEHRFVLGGYSDHEAGGWVVAELIKSMRFFVAEKSRKVVGYHFNYQEWWLVMVDMTGLNFSPEDFTQGRPHFPDKGLWSKIVLLDRSCTSTLVEI
;
A
#
# COMPACT_ATOMS: atom_id res chain seq x y z
N MET A 1 -19.56 3.61 23.01
CA MET A 1 -18.12 3.55 22.75
C MET A 1 -17.46 4.46 23.78
N HIS A 2 -16.65 3.91 24.68
CA HIS A 2 -16.11 4.62 25.84
C HIS A 2 -14.59 4.53 25.80
N GLU A 3 -13.90 5.68 25.80
CA GLU A 3 -12.47 5.77 26.10
C GLU A 3 -12.32 5.54 27.61
N PRO A 4 -11.70 4.43 28.08
CA PRO A 4 -11.86 4.01 29.47
C PRO A 4 -11.06 4.88 30.46
N ASP A 5 -9.90 5.44 30.08
CA ASP A 5 -8.93 5.98 31.06
C ASP A 5 -8.05 7.15 30.52
N GLY A 6 -8.60 8.07 29.71
CA GLY A 6 -7.83 9.19 29.16
C GLY A 6 -6.82 8.77 28.08
N ASN A 7 -5.60 9.31 28.08
CA ASN A 7 -4.56 9.03 27.05
C ASN A 7 -3.79 7.70 27.31
N VAL A 8 -4.48 6.69 27.86
CA VAL A 8 -3.93 5.41 28.29
C VAL A 8 -4.67 4.29 27.54
N PRO A 9 -3.98 3.24 27.04
CA PRO A 9 -4.63 2.13 26.36
C PRO A 9 -5.73 1.45 27.21
N PRO A 10 -6.79 0.91 26.58
CA PRO A 10 -7.02 0.86 25.13
C PRO A 10 -7.75 2.09 24.59
N ASP A 11 -7.63 2.33 23.29
CA ASP A 11 -8.40 3.38 22.60
C ASP A 11 -9.92 3.06 22.62
N ILE A 12 -10.29 1.78 22.57
CA ILE A 12 -11.68 1.32 22.64
C ILE A 12 -11.78 0.07 23.51
N LEU A 13 -12.78 0.01 24.38
CA LEU A 13 -13.15 -1.20 25.10
C LEU A 13 -14.52 -1.70 24.65
N ILE A 14 -14.59 -2.96 24.23
CA ILE A 14 -15.81 -3.63 23.79
C ILE A 14 -16.20 -4.70 24.82
N ASP A 15 -17.45 -4.66 25.28
CA ASP A 15 -18.04 -5.57 26.26
C ASP A 15 -17.25 -5.73 27.57
N GLY A 16 -16.41 -4.73 27.91
CA GLY A 16 -15.54 -4.78 29.08
C GLY A 16 -14.40 -5.81 28.99
N ARG A 17 -14.21 -6.47 27.84
CA ARG A 17 -13.27 -7.60 27.69
C ARG A 17 -12.29 -7.48 26.53
N ILE A 18 -12.70 -6.87 25.42
CA ILE A 18 -11.89 -6.73 24.20
C ILE A 18 -11.34 -5.31 24.18
N ALA A 19 -10.05 -5.20 24.43
CA ALA A 19 -9.29 -3.98 24.31
C ALA A 19 -8.85 -3.79 22.86
N VAL A 20 -9.12 -2.62 22.28
CA VAL A 20 -8.77 -2.31 20.89
C VAL A 20 -7.88 -1.08 20.85
N GLU A 21 -6.75 -1.21 20.19
CA GLU A 21 -5.94 -0.07 19.75
C GLU A 21 -6.21 0.21 18.27
N VAL A 22 -6.39 1.49 17.96
CA VAL A 22 -6.64 1.95 16.60
C VAL A 22 -5.44 2.77 16.12
N ARG A 23 -5.14 2.63 14.83
CA ARG A 23 -4.23 3.56 14.16
C ARG A 23 -4.53 3.75 12.69
N ARG A 24 -3.98 4.83 12.14
CA ARG A 24 -3.84 5.03 10.69
C ARG A 24 -2.68 4.18 10.17
N PHE A 25 -2.93 3.44 9.10
CA PHE A 25 -1.93 2.69 8.34
C PHE A 25 -1.42 3.55 7.19
N THR A 26 -0.12 3.80 7.16
CA THR A 26 0.56 4.64 6.17
C THR A 26 1.91 4.03 5.82
N GLN A 27 2.55 4.46 4.73
CA GLN A 27 3.92 4.01 4.45
C GLN A 27 4.87 4.58 5.48
N VAL A 28 5.84 3.77 5.90
CA VAL A 28 6.94 4.20 6.74
C VAL A 28 8.23 4.34 5.92
N ARG A 29 8.86 5.51 5.97
CA ARG A 29 10.23 5.73 5.46
C ARG A 29 11.19 5.74 6.65
N GLU A 30 12.24 4.93 6.59
CA GLU A 30 13.36 5.04 7.52
C GLU A 30 14.25 6.21 7.08
N LEU A 31 14.49 7.13 8.00
CA LEU A 31 15.43 8.25 7.86
C LEU A 31 16.78 7.86 8.49
N GLU A 32 17.83 8.62 8.15
CA GLU A 32 19.12 8.49 8.82
C GLU A 32 18.95 8.62 10.35
N GLY A 33 19.58 7.71 11.10
CA GLY A 33 19.46 7.64 12.56
C GLY A 33 18.30 6.80 13.10
N GLY A 34 17.57 6.08 12.24
CA GLY A 34 16.51 5.14 12.67
C GLY A 34 15.17 5.81 13.01
N HIS A 35 15.01 7.10 12.66
CA HIS A 35 13.72 7.77 12.73
C HIS A 35 12.81 7.30 11.59
N VAL A 36 11.51 7.24 11.84
CA VAL A 36 10.53 6.75 10.86
C VAL A 36 9.47 7.80 10.62
N GLU A 37 9.31 8.23 9.37
CA GLU A 37 8.33 9.25 8.96
C GLU A 37 7.29 8.68 7.98
N GLY A 38 6.04 9.17 8.08
CA GLY A 38 4.98 8.84 7.12
C GLY A 38 5.16 9.57 5.79
N LEU A 39 4.88 8.92 4.66
CA LEU A 39 5.00 9.60 3.36
C LEU A 39 4.03 10.80 3.20
N PRO A 40 4.44 11.85 2.44
CA PRO A 40 3.59 13.00 2.15
C PRO A 40 2.32 12.62 1.35
N GLN A 41 1.17 13.21 1.72
CA GLN A 41 -0.13 12.96 1.06
C GLN A 41 -0.20 13.38 -0.42
N THR A 42 0.78 14.11 -0.95
CA THR A 42 0.79 14.65 -2.31
C THR A 42 1.02 13.60 -3.41
N THR A 43 1.51 12.41 -3.05
CA THR A 43 1.81 11.32 -3.99
C THR A 43 0.56 10.52 -4.39
N ILE A 44 -0.45 10.49 -3.51
CA ILE A 44 -1.66 9.67 -3.66
C ILE A 44 -2.44 9.98 -4.96
N PRO A 45 -2.71 11.26 -5.32
CA PRO A 45 -3.48 11.57 -6.53
C PRO A 45 -2.78 11.16 -7.84
N LEU A 46 -1.44 11.20 -7.86
CA LEU A 46 -0.64 10.83 -9.01
C LEU A 46 -0.75 9.32 -9.28
N VAL A 47 -0.57 8.53 -8.24
CA VAL A 47 -0.61 7.06 -8.31
C VAL A 47 -2.02 6.57 -8.61
N GLN A 48 -3.03 7.12 -7.95
CA GLN A 48 -4.44 6.80 -8.23
C GLN A 48 -4.83 7.13 -9.66
N GLY A 49 -4.36 8.27 -10.17
CA GLY A 49 -4.56 8.67 -11.55
C GLY A 49 -4.00 7.64 -12.54
N LEU A 50 -2.76 7.21 -12.34
CA LEU A 50 -2.13 6.20 -13.16
C LEU A 50 -2.85 4.86 -13.08
N LEU A 51 -3.13 4.38 -11.86
CA LEU A 51 -3.85 3.12 -11.63
C LEU A 51 -5.19 3.08 -12.39
N SER A 52 -5.95 4.17 -12.33
CA SER A 52 -7.21 4.31 -13.05
C SER A 52 -7.00 4.22 -14.57
N GLU A 53 -5.99 4.90 -15.11
CA GLU A 53 -5.71 4.82 -16.55
C GLU A 53 -5.25 3.44 -17.00
N LEU A 54 -4.42 2.73 -16.21
CA LEU A 54 -3.98 1.38 -16.55
C LEU A 54 -5.17 0.40 -16.63
N ARG A 55 -6.11 0.49 -15.68
CA ARG A 55 -7.36 -0.31 -15.68
C ARG A 55 -8.25 0.00 -16.90
N ASN A 56 -8.27 1.26 -17.35
CA ASN A 56 -9.08 1.70 -18.50
C ASN A 56 -8.52 1.28 -19.87
N VAL A 57 -7.36 0.63 -19.95
CA VAL A 57 -6.84 0.09 -21.22
C VAL A 57 -7.50 -1.23 -21.59
N GLY A 58 -8.13 -1.92 -20.62
CA GLY A 58 -8.83 -3.19 -20.84
C GLY A 58 -7.92 -4.42 -20.83
N PRO A 59 -8.47 -5.60 -21.18
CA PRO A 59 -7.73 -6.87 -21.14
C PRO A 59 -6.61 -6.93 -22.19
N PRO A 60 -5.60 -7.80 -22.00
CA PRO A 60 -4.49 -7.94 -22.95
C PRO A 60 -4.98 -8.48 -24.29
N ALA A 61 -4.76 -7.72 -25.38
CA ALA A 61 -5.17 -8.11 -26.74
C ALA A 61 -4.42 -9.34 -27.28
N GLU A 62 -3.23 -9.63 -26.76
CA GLU A 62 -2.33 -10.72 -27.22
C GLU A 62 -1.98 -11.69 -26.07
N GLY A 63 -2.77 -11.74 -25.00
CA GLY A 63 -2.55 -12.64 -23.85
C GLY A 63 -1.38 -12.27 -22.94
N GLN A 64 -0.57 -11.26 -23.27
CA GLN A 64 0.56 -10.81 -22.45
C GLN A 64 0.18 -9.61 -21.57
N SER A 65 0.40 -9.76 -20.26
CA SER A 65 0.30 -8.66 -19.28
C SER A 65 1.66 -8.05 -18.97
N TRP A 66 1.68 -6.80 -18.52
CA TRP A 66 2.88 -6.05 -18.19
C TRP A 66 2.75 -5.39 -16.83
N PHE A 67 3.79 -5.50 -16.01
CA PHE A 67 3.95 -4.67 -14.82
C PHE A 67 4.47 -3.30 -15.22
N VAL A 68 3.80 -2.24 -14.77
CA VAL A 68 4.17 -0.85 -15.01
C VAL A 68 4.66 -0.25 -13.71
N PHE A 69 5.86 0.30 -13.71
CA PHE A 69 6.41 1.02 -12.57
C PHE A 69 6.55 2.50 -12.93
N LEU A 70 6.01 3.37 -12.09
CA LEU A 70 6.14 4.81 -12.25
C LEU A 70 7.40 5.30 -11.54
N SER A 71 8.25 6.08 -12.17
CA SER A 71 9.29 6.86 -11.47
C SER A 71 8.99 8.33 -11.68
N PHE A 72 9.05 9.13 -10.62
CA PHE A 72 8.86 10.56 -10.71
C PHE A 72 9.73 11.35 -9.73
N ARG A 73 9.77 12.68 -9.89
CA ARG A 73 10.47 13.58 -8.97
C ARG A 73 9.60 14.79 -8.65
N GLY A 74 9.32 14.99 -7.36
CA GLY A 74 8.70 16.18 -6.82
C GLY A 74 7.17 16.22 -6.96
N SER A 75 6.57 17.38 -6.67
CA SER A 75 5.11 17.53 -6.70
C SER A 75 4.59 17.62 -8.13
N LEU A 76 3.79 16.63 -8.54
CA LEU A 76 3.25 16.54 -9.89
C LEU A 76 1.72 16.46 -9.87
N ARG A 77 1.10 17.11 -10.84
CA ARG A 77 -0.35 17.02 -11.05
C ARG A 77 -0.65 15.94 -12.08
N TRP A 78 -1.52 15.00 -11.71
CA TRP A 78 -1.93 13.94 -12.63
C TRP A 78 -2.55 14.48 -13.92
N SER A 79 -3.37 15.53 -13.82
CA SER A 79 -4.05 16.15 -14.97
C SER A 79 -3.10 16.60 -16.08
N SER A 80 -1.87 17.02 -15.74
CA SER A 80 -0.85 17.38 -16.74
C SER A 80 -0.17 16.17 -17.40
N LEU A 81 -0.13 15.02 -16.72
CA LEU A 81 0.57 13.82 -17.21
C LEU A 81 -0.35 12.88 -17.99
N ARG A 82 -1.62 12.83 -17.60
CA ARG A 82 -2.63 11.91 -18.12
C ARG A 82 -2.68 11.83 -19.65
N PRO A 83 -2.71 12.94 -20.43
CA PRO A 83 -2.79 12.84 -21.89
C PRO A 83 -1.56 12.16 -22.51
N SER A 84 -0.36 12.43 -21.95
CA SER A 84 0.88 11.83 -22.41
C SER A 84 0.92 10.34 -22.07
N VAL A 85 0.57 9.98 -20.83
CA VAL A 85 0.51 8.57 -20.40
C VAL A 85 -0.48 7.77 -21.25
N ARG A 86 -1.71 8.27 -21.42
CA ARG A 86 -2.76 7.63 -22.25
C ARG A 86 -2.24 7.34 -23.66
N ARG A 87 -1.68 8.36 -24.33
CA ARG A 87 -1.14 8.22 -25.69
C ARG A 87 -0.12 7.08 -25.77
N HIS A 88 0.81 7.03 -24.82
CA HIS A 88 1.85 6.01 -24.84
C HIS A 88 1.31 4.61 -24.56
N LEU A 89 0.35 4.46 -23.64
CA LEU A 89 -0.31 3.17 -23.38
C LEU A 89 -1.06 2.67 -24.63
N ASP A 90 -1.75 3.56 -25.35
CA ASP A 90 -2.49 3.21 -26.57
C ASP A 90 -1.55 2.80 -27.71
N THR A 91 -0.38 3.47 -27.82
CA THR A 91 0.64 3.16 -28.84
C THR A 91 1.62 2.07 -28.41
N PHE A 92 1.56 1.58 -27.18
CA PHE A 92 2.48 0.57 -26.69
C PHE A 92 2.32 -0.72 -27.51
N ARG A 93 3.40 -1.11 -28.18
CA ARG A 93 3.52 -2.35 -28.93
C ARG A 93 4.78 -3.07 -28.46
N PRO A 94 4.68 -4.31 -27.97
CA PRO A 94 5.86 -5.03 -27.55
C PRO A 94 6.74 -5.32 -28.78
N GLN A 95 7.96 -4.79 -28.80
CA GLN A 95 8.93 -5.07 -29.88
C GLN A 95 9.81 -6.28 -29.55
N ASN A 96 9.90 -6.67 -28.28
CA ASN A 96 10.48 -7.92 -27.78
C ASN A 96 9.95 -8.19 -26.37
N THR A 97 9.53 -9.43 -26.08
CA THR A 97 8.84 -9.80 -24.83
C THR A 97 9.77 -10.10 -23.65
N SER A 98 11.09 -10.00 -23.83
CA SER A 98 12.08 -10.39 -22.81
C SER A 98 12.79 -9.21 -22.14
N GLU A 99 12.66 -7.99 -22.65
CA GLU A 99 13.40 -6.82 -22.14
C GLU A 99 12.47 -5.77 -21.52
N PRO A 100 12.88 -5.14 -20.39
CA PRO A 100 12.14 -4.02 -19.82
C PRO A 100 12.08 -2.84 -20.80
N PHE A 101 10.88 -2.30 -21.03
CA PHE A 101 10.72 -1.10 -21.85
C PHE A 101 10.66 0.13 -20.95
N LEU A 102 11.54 1.11 -21.17
CA LEU A 102 11.53 2.38 -20.45
C LEU A 102 10.89 3.47 -21.30
N LEU A 103 9.77 4.00 -20.83
CA LEU A 103 9.12 5.18 -21.38
C LEU A 103 9.45 6.42 -20.55
N ARG A 104 10.05 7.43 -21.16
CA ARG A 104 10.17 8.75 -20.53
C ARG A 104 8.97 9.62 -20.93
N VAL A 105 8.11 9.94 -19.95
CA VAL A 105 6.95 10.81 -20.16
C VAL A 105 7.41 12.28 -20.22
N ASN A 106 8.35 12.66 -19.35
CA ASN A 106 9.11 13.91 -19.37
C ASN A 106 10.39 13.78 -18.52
N GLU A 107 11.10 14.87 -18.24
CA GLU A 107 12.33 14.88 -17.45
C GLU A 107 12.15 14.43 -15.99
N CYS A 108 10.94 14.56 -15.46
CA CYS A 108 10.61 14.26 -14.08
C CYS A 108 9.74 13.01 -13.92
N VAL A 109 9.39 12.32 -15.01
CA VAL A 109 8.46 11.17 -14.99
C VAL A 109 8.84 10.13 -16.04
N SER A 110 8.97 8.89 -15.61
CA SER A 110 9.13 7.73 -16.49
C SER A 110 8.25 6.56 -16.07
N LEU A 111 7.88 5.72 -17.02
CA LEU A 111 7.23 4.43 -16.78
C LEU A 111 8.16 3.32 -17.27
N SER A 112 8.44 2.31 -16.44
CA SER A 112 9.13 1.09 -16.89
C SER A 112 8.16 -0.07 -16.93
N PHE A 113 8.19 -0.81 -18.04
CA PHE A 113 7.30 -1.91 -18.33
C PHE A 113 8.08 -3.22 -18.28
N TYR A 114 7.62 -4.17 -17.48
CA TYR A 114 8.21 -5.49 -17.36
C TYR A 114 7.17 -6.54 -17.80
N PRO A 115 7.55 -7.52 -18.62
CA PRO A 115 6.65 -8.59 -19.01
C PRO A 115 6.26 -9.40 -17.76
N ALA A 116 4.96 -9.64 -17.57
CA ALA A 116 4.51 -10.58 -16.55
C ALA A 116 4.81 -12.02 -17.01
N SER A 117 5.21 -12.89 -16.08
CA SER A 117 5.45 -14.32 -16.36
C SER A 117 4.17 -15.10 -16.66
N GLN A 118 3.02 -14.53 -16.32
CA GLN A 118 1.69 -15.08 -16.56
C GLN A 118 0.73 -13.97 -17.00
N GLN A 119 -0.35 -14.37 -17.67
CA GLN A 119 -1.43 -13.45 -18.00
C GLN A 119 -2.16 -13.02 -16.73
N LEU A 120 -2.41 -11.72 -16.60
CA LEU A 120 -3.15 -11.11 -15.49
C LEU A 120 -4.51 -10.58 -16.00
N GLU A 121 -5.39 -10.17 -15.08
CA GLU A 121 -6.72 -9.63 -15.40
C GLU A 121 -6.68 -8.42 -16.35
N HIS A 122 -5.67 -7.56 -16.21
CA HIS A 122 -5.47 -6.37 -17.02
C HIS A 122 -4.22 -6.46 -17.89
N ARG A 123 -4.23 -5.75 -19.02
CA ARG A 123 -3.05 -5.65 -19.91
C ARG A 123 -1.87 -4.99 -19.20
N PHE A 124 -2.15 -3.98 -18.40
CA PHE A 124 -1.17 -3.27 -17.60
C PHE A 124 -1.57 -3.33 -16.13
N VAL A 125 -0.64 -3.74 -15.27
CA VAL A 125 -0.81 -3.81 -13.82
C VAL A 125 0.25 -2.92 -13.19
N LEU A 126 -0.15 -2.05 -12.26
CA LEU A 126 0.82 -1.22 -11.54
C LEU A 126 1.68 -2.12 -10.65
N GLY A 127 2.98 -2.20 -10.94
CA GLY A 127 3.96 -2.96 -10.14
C GLY A 127 4.58 -2.15 -9.01
N GLY A 128 4.49 -0.82 -9.06
CA GLY A 128 4.99 0.09 -8.04
C GLY A 128 5.23 1.51 -8.55
N TYR A 129 5.65 2.43 -7.67
CA TYR A 129 6.02 3.80 -8.06
C TYR A 129 7.16 4.40 -7.23
N SER A 130 8.24 4.95 -7.79
CA SER A 130 9.29 5.63 -7.03
C SER A 130 9.19 7.14 -7.20
N ASP A 131 9.34 7.93 -6.14
CA ASP A 131 9.54 9.39 -6.21
C ASP A 131 11.03 9.76 -6.21
N HIS A 132 11.93 8.92 -6.73
CA HIS A 132 13.41 9.08 -6.73
C HIS A 132 14.11 9.38 -5.36
N GLU A 133 13.36 9.68 -4.31
CA GLU A 133 13.71 9.93 -2.91
C GLU A 133 13.04 8.89 -1.99
N ALA A 134 12.05 8.14 -2.50
CA ALA A 134 11.41 6.99 -1.85
C ALA A 134 10.85 6.03 -2.93
N GLY A 135 11.22 4.76 -2.85
CA GLY A 135 10.71 3.70 -3.73
C GLY A 135 9.24 3.35 -3.47
N GLY A 136 8.63 2.70 -4.45
CA GLY A 136 7.21 2.34 -4.42
C GLY A 136 6.86 1.10 -3.66
N TRP A 137 5.57 0.98 -3.39
CA TRP A 137 5.01 -0.16 -2.67
C TRP A 137 5.15 -1.44 -3.47
N VAL A 138 6.11 -2.25 -3.03
CA VAL A 138 6.12 -3.70 -3.20
C VAL A 138 5.37 -4.27 -1.99
N VAL A 139 4.84 -5.50 -2.07
CA VAL A 139 4.35 -6.29 -0.91
C VAL A 139 5.30 -6.18 0.31
N ALA A 140 6.60 -6.02 0.06
CA ALA A 140 7.63 -5.73 1.07
C ALA A 140 7.38 -4.47 1.91
N GLU A 141 6.89 -3.37 1.33
CA GLU A 141 6.60 -2.11 2.04
C GLU A 141 5.34 -2.23 2.92
N LEU A 142 4.37 -3.05 2.51
CA LEU A 142 3.23 -3.47 3.32
C LEU A 142 3.68 -4.26 4.53
N ILE A 143 4.49 -5.29 4.31
CA ILE A 143 5.05 -6.10 5.39
C ILE A 143 5.87 -5.22 6.34
N LYS A 144 6.71 -4.33 5.81
CA LYS A 144 7.55 -3.41 6.59
C LYS A 144 6.71 -2.50 7.48
N SER A 145 5.72 -1.81 6.90
CA SER A 145 4.86 -0.89 7.62
C SER A 145 4.02 -1.62 8.68
N MET A 146 3.48 -2.80 8.35
CA MET A 146 2.74 -3.63 9.31
C MET A 146 3.63 -4.06 10.48
N ARG A 147 4.84 -4.57 10.22
CA ARG A 147 5.80 -4.95 11.28
C ARG A 147 6.15 -3.79 12.20
N PHE A 148 6.42 -2.62 11.62
CA PHE A 148 6.73 -1.42 12.40
C PHE A 148 5.58 -1.04 13.33
N PHE A 149 4.35 -0.96 12.79
CA PHE A 149 3.20 -0.55 13.58
C PHE A 149 2.76 -1.57 14.62
N VAL A 150 2.86 -2.87 14.31
CA VAL A 150 2.62 -3.93 15.29
C VAL A 150 3.63 -3.81 16.43
N ALA A 151 4.92 -3.67 16.13
CA ALA A 151 5.95 -3.54 17.16
C ALA A 151 5.77 -2.26 18.00
N GLU A 152 5.46 -1.13 17.36
CA GLU A 152 5.18 0.15 18.03
C GLU A 152 4.01 0.03 19.01
N LYS A 153 2.86 -0.48 18.55
CA LYS A 153 1.67 -0.62 19.39
C LYS A 153 1.86 -1.69 20.46
N SER A 154 2.56 -2.78 20.15
CA SER A 154 2.89 -3.81 21.15
C SER A 154 3.67 -3.21 22.33
N ARG A 155 4.64 -2.33 22.07
CA ARG A 155 5.38 -1.62 23.13
C ARG A 155 4.47 -0.71 23.97
N LYS A 156 3.48 -0.06 23.35
CA LYS A 156 2.52 0.80 24.05
C LYS A 156 1.65 0.01 25.03
N VAL A 157 1.20 -1.19 24.64
CA VAL A 157 0.19 -1.94 25.41
C VAL A 157 0.75 -3.04 26.31
N VAL A 158 2.04 -3.41 26.19
CA VAL A 158 2.62 -4.55 26.93
C VAL A 158 2.39 -4.46 28.45
N GLY A 159 2.44 -3.25 29.04
CA GLY A 159 2.19 -3.04 30.46
C GLY A 159 0.73 -3.17 30.88
N TYR A 160 -0.20 -3.12 29.93
CA TYR A 160 -1.65 -3.22 30.14
C TYR A 160 -2.22 -4.55 29.67
N HIS A 161 -1.41 -5.40 29.05
CA HIS A 161 -1.86 -6.61 28.38
C HIS A 161 -2.76 -7.48 29.27
N PHE A 162 -2.37 -7.67 30.54
CA PHE A 162 -3.09 -8.51 31.50
C PHE A 162 -4.40 -7.90 32.04
N ASN A 163 -4.69 -6.64 31.74
CA ASN A 163 -5.90 -5.97 32.22
C ASN A 163 -7.15 -6.42 31.46
N TYR A 164 -6.99 -7.04 30.28
CA TYR A 164 -8.08 -7.44 29.40
C TYR A 164 -7.85 -8.85 28.85
N GLN A 165 -8.94 -9.53 28.48
CA GLN A 165 -8.89 -10.91 28.00
C GLN A 165 -8.40 -11.00 26.55
N GLU A 166 -8.74 -9.99 25.74
CA GLU A 166 -8.40 -9.96 24.33
C GLU A 166 -7.88 -8.58 23.93
N TRP A 167 -6.88 -8.57 23.05
CA TRP A 167 -6.31 -7.36 22.47
C TRP A 167 -6.38 -7.39 20.96
N TRP A 168 -7.05 -6.41 20.37
CA TRP A 168 -7.16 -6.27 18.92
C TRP A 168 -6.39 -5.02 18.46
N LEU A 169 -5.61 -5.16 17.40
CA LEU A 169 -5.01 -4.02 16.71
C LEU A 169 -5.79 -3.76 15.42
N VAL A 170 -6.45 -2.61 15.34
CA VAL A 170 -7.18 -2.18 14.15
C VAL A 170 -6.41 -1.07 13.45
N MET A 171 -6.03 -1.36 12.21
CA MET A 171 -5.33 -0.44 11.32
C MET A 171 -6.29 0.01 10.23
N VAL A 172 -6.46 1.31 10.04
CA VAL A 172 -7.29 1.87 8.94
C VAL A 172 -6.38 2.27 7.80
N ASP A 173 -6.60 1.72 6.60
CA ASP A 173 -5.80 2.02 5.42
C ASP A 173 -5.92 3.50 5.00
N MET A 174 -4.86 4.26 5.23
CA MET A 174 -4.74 5.66 4.81
C MET A 174 -3.71 5.83 3.69
N THR A 175 -3.24 4.74 3.07
CA THR A 175 -2.29 4.78 1.95
C THR A 175 -2.94 5.31 0.67
N GLY A 176 -4.25 5.05 0.48
CA GLY A 176 -4.98 5.42 -0.73
C GLY A 176 -4.62 4.58 -1.96
N LEU A 177 -3.98 3.41 -1.76
CA LEU A 177 -3.43 2.59 -2.82
C LEU A 177 -4.35 1.49 -3.33
N ASN A 178 -5.50 1.26 -2.67
CA ASN A 178 -6.50 0.26 -3.07
C ASN A 178 -5.87 -1.13 -3.29
N PHE A 179 -5.22 -1.67 -2.25
CA PHE A 179 -4.64 -3.02 -2.27
C PHE A 179 -5.64 -4.05 -2.78
N SER A 180 -5.19 -4.91 -3.69
CA SER A 180 -5.99 -6.02 -4.19
C SER A 180 -5.94 -7.22 -3.21
N PRO A 181 -6.93 -8.14 -3.27
CA PRO A 181 -6.86 -9.39 -2.52
C PRO A 181 -5.58 -10.21 -2.81
N GLU A 182 -5.01 -10.07 -4.00
CA GLU A 182 -3.79 -10.78 -4.40
C GLU A 182 -2.55 -10.23 -3.70
N ASP A 183 -2.46 -8.91 -3.48
CA ASP A 183 -1.37 -8.29 -2.70
C ASP A 183 -1.32 -8.84 -1.26
N PHE A 184 -2.49 -9.01 -0.64
CA PHE A 184 -2.60 -9.62 0.68
C PHE A 184 -2.24 -11.10 0.66
N THR A 185 -2.64 -11.83 -0.39
CA THR A 185 -2.31 -13.25 -0.56
C THR A 185 -0.80 -13.45 -0.66
N GLN A 186 -0.10 -12.61 -1.44
CA GLN A 186 1.36 -12.64 -1.57
C GLN A 186 2.08 -12.23 -0.29
N GLY A 187 1.56 -11.24 0.45
CA GLY A 187 2.18 -10.76 1.69
C GLY A 187 1.97 -11.65 2.91
N ARG A 188 0.89 -12.44 2.92
CA ARG A 188 0.45 -13.23 4.09
C ARG A 188 1.54 -14.09 4.73
N PRO A 189 2.41 -14.81 3.98
CA PRO A 189 3.49 -15.61 4.56
C PRO A 189 4.54 -14.79 5.33
N HIS A 190 4.57 -13.47 5.14
CA HIS A 190 5.62 -12.59 5.66
C HIS A 190 5.12 -11.54 6.65
N PHE A 191 3.80 -11.48 6.88
CA PHE A 191 3.20 -10.59 7.86
C PHE A 191 3.75 -10.83 9.27
N PRO A 192 3.75 -9.78 10.12
CA PRO A 192 4.23 -9.92 11.50
C PRO A 192 3.44 -10.99 12.25
N ASP A 193 4.14 -11.68 13.16
CA ASP A 193 3.49 -12.52 14.16
C ASP A 193 2.53 -11.67 15.02
N LYS A 194 1.44 -12.28 15.45
CA LYS A 194 0.42 -11.63 16.27
C LYS A 194 0.93 -11.20 17.63
N GLY A 195 1.92 -11.90 18.20
CA GLY A 195 2.47 -11.61 19.52
C GLY A 195 1.38 -11.54 20.58
N LEU A 196 1.24 -10.37 21.21
CA LEU A 196 0.23 -10.11 22.25
C LEU A 196 -1.18 -9.84 21.71
N TRP A 197 -1.33 -9.67 20.39
CA TRP A 197 -2.61 -9.36 19.77
C TRP A 197 -3.39 -10.66 19.53
N SER A 198 -4.61 -10.74 20.06
CA SER A 198 -5.56 -11.79 19.69
C SER A 198 -5.95 -11.69 18.22
N LYS A 199 -5.99 -10.47 17.69
CA LYS A 199 -6.37 -10.17 16.31
C LYS A 199 -5.66 -8.92 15.78
N ILE A 200 -5.20 -8.98 14.52
CA ILE A 200 -4.74 -7.80 13.78
C ILE A 200 -5.64 -7.62 12.55
N VAL A 201 -6.26 -6.45 12.41
CA VAL A 201 -7.21 -6.14 11.33
C VAL A 201 -6.72 -4.92 10.55
N LEU A 202 -6.66 -5.03 9.23
CA LEU A 202 -6.55 -3.88 8.33
C LEU A 202 -7.92 -3.62 7.70
N LEU A 203 -8.44 -2.41 7.87
CA LEU A 203 -9.73 -1.97 7.33
C LEU A 203 -9.55 -1.07 6.13
N ASP A 204 -10.43 -1.24 5.14
CA ASP A 204 -10.58 -0.28 4.04
C ASP A 204 -11.25 0.99 4.55
N ARG A 205 -10.63 2.14 4.31
CA ARG A 205 -11.20 3.45 4.64
C ARG A 205 -12.50 3.72 3.88
N SER A 206 -12.66 3.21 2.66
CA SER A 206 -13.74 3.56 1.74
C SER A 206 -15.02 2.74 1.93
N CYS A 207 -14.92 1.50 2.46
CA CYS A 207 -16.06 0.59 2.54
C CYS A 207 -16.27 -0.07 3.91
N THR A 208 -15.51 0.28 4.96
CA THR A 208 -15.54 -0.39 6.28
C THR A 208 -15.40 -1.92 6.22
N SER A 209 -14.93 -2.45 5.09
CA SER A 209 -14.66 -3.88 4.90
C SER A 209 -13.27 -4.23 5.41
N THR A 210 -13.15 -5.43 5.97
CA THR A 210 -11.85 -6.00 6.36
C THR A 210 -11.05 -6.34 5.10
N LEU A 211 -9.89 -5.71 4.94
CA LEU A 211 -8.92 -6.01 3.88
C LEU A 211 -8.11 -7.25 4.22
N VAL A 212 -7.62 -7.33 5.46
CA VAL A 212 -6.97 -8.52 5.98
C VAL A 212 -7.20 -8.67 7.48
N GLU A 213 -7.37 -9.92 7.89
CA GLU A 213 -7.32 -10.36 9.28
C GLU A 213 -6.19 -11.39 9.43
N ILE A 214 -5.35 -11.19 10.44
CA ILE A 214 -4.28 -12.11 10.85
C ILE A 214 -4.67 -12.68 12.21
#